data_AF-A0A945SU38-F1
#
_entry.id   AF-A0A945SU38-F1
#
_cell.length_a   1.000
_cell.length_b   1.000
_cell.length_c   1.000
_cell.angle_alpha   90.00
_cell.angle_beta   90.00
_cell.angle_gamma   90.00
#
_symmetry.space_group_name_H-M   'P 1'
#
loop_
_entity.id
_entity.type
_entity.pdbx_description
1 polymer ?
#
loop_
_entity_poly.entity_id
_entity_poly.type
_entity_poly.pdbx_seq_one_letter_code
_entity_poly.pdbx_strand_id
1 'polypeptide(L)'
;LANLNPVLASLGTTWTAIASTETVNARANTATHPVANGAGAPIYLLDGSTKIADSNADLWSGTLDAPIDLYEDGTSPISAFLTVWTGTIQTGLSFPDRRLGETAIAYAGRTDQTGGGWIRNSVNALGQEHSLYAISGILTVTAIPEPGILAVFCVGLTGLIVVRRKRAA
;
A
#
# COMPACT_ATOMS: atom_id res chain seq x y z
N LEU A 1 10.89 2.48 -12.57
CA LEU A 1 11.03 2.94 -11.16
C LEU A 1 9.78 3.72 -10.78
N ALA A 2 9.12 3.37 -9.66
CA ALA A 2 7.79 3.91 -9.32
C ALA A 2 7.72 5.45 -9.26
N ASN A 3 8.70 6.11 -8.63
CA ASN A 3 8.75 7.58 -8.54
C ASN A 3 9.02 8.30 -9.88
N LEU A 4 9.40 7.57 -10.94
CA LEU A 4 9.59 8.12 -12.29
C LEU A 4 8.41 7.79 -13.22
N ASN A 5 7.44 6.98 -12.77
CA ASN A 5 6.24 6.70 -13.55
C ASN A 5 5.29 7.92 -13.44
N PRO A 6 4.93 8.59 -14.55
CA PRO A 6 4.09 9.78 -14.51
C PRO A 6 2.71 9.54 -13.89
N VAL A 7 2.13 8.36 -14.11
CA VAL A 7 0.82 7.98 -13.55
C VAL A 7 0.92 7.86 -12.03
N LEU A 8 1.95 7.18 -11.53
CA LEU A 8 2.16 7.04 -10.09
C LEU A 8 2.55 8.35 -9.41
N ALA A 9 3.34 9.19 -10.08
CA ALA A 9 3.69 10.52 -9.60
C ALA A 9 2.46 11.44 -9.49
N SER A 10 1.49 11.28 -10.39
CA SER A 10 0.24 12.06 -10.36
C SER A 10 -0.64 11.79 -9.14
N LEU A 11 -0.40 10.69 -8.42
CA LEU A 11 -1.08 10.38 -7.16
C LEU A 11 -0.64 11.29 -6.00
N GLY A 12 0.35 12.17 -6.21
CA GLY A 12 0.78 13.14 -5.20
C GLY A 12 1.44 12.49 -3.98
N THR A 13 2.04 11.30 -4.18
CA THR A 13 2.69 10.52 -3.13
C THR A 13 4.11 10.13 -3.52
N THR A 14 4.86 9.60 -2.57
CA THR A 14 6.16 8.99 -2.83
C THR A 14 6.07 7.48 -2.65
N TRP A 15 6.85 6.75 -3.42
CA TRP A 15 6.97 5.31 -3.37
C TRP A 15 8.29 4.93 -2.72
N THR A 16 8.20 4.05 -1.73
CA THR A 16 9.35 3.54 -0.97
C THR A 16 9.47 2.04 -1.16
N ALA A 17 10.71 1.53 -1.24
CA ALA A 17 10.93 0.11 -1.38
C ALA A 17 10.60 -0.63 -0.06
N ILE A 18 9.93 -1.77 -0.16
CA ILE A 18 9.75 -2.67 1.00
C ILE A 18 10.99 -3.54 1.13
N ALA A 19 12.08 -2.93 1.62
CA ALA A 19 13.34 -3.62 1.81
C ALA A 19 14.14 -3.05 2.97
N SER A 20 15.07 -3.86 3.49
CA SER A 20 15.96 -3.47 4.58
C SER A 20 17.41 -3.45 4.11
N THR A 21 18.15 -2.48 4.63
CA THR A 21 19.61 -2.37 4.52
C THR A 21 20.26 -2.61 5.89
N GLU A 22 21.56 -2.36 6.00
CA GLU A 22 22.27 -2.38 7.28
C GLU A 22 21.71 -1.42 8.33
N THR A 23 21.36 -0.21 7.92
CA THR A 23 21.01 0.86 8.84
C THR A 23 19.52 1.15 8.88
N VAL A 24 18.75 0.65 7.90
CA VAL A 24 17.32 0.96 7.76
C VAL A 24 16.50 -0.31 7.61
N ASN A 25 15.57 -0.50 8.54
CA ASN A 25 14.56 -1.57 8.48
C ASN A 25 13.44 -1.20 7.50
N ALA A 26 12.89 -2.18 6.78
CA ALA A 26 11.78 -1.96 5.84
C ALA A 26 10.58 -1.27 6.48
N ARG A 27 10.19 -1.67 7.70
CA ARG A 27 9.07 -1.04 8.42
C ARG A 27 9.31 0.42 8.78
N ALA A 28 10.58 0.82 8.93
CA ALA A 28 10.95 2.21 9.15
C ALA A 28 11.00 2.97 7.82
N ASN A 29 11.58 2.37 6.78
CA ASN A 29 11.68 2.95 5.42
C ASN A 29 10.31 3.29 4.81
N THR A 30 9.31 2.47 5.13
CA THR A 30 7.95 2.56 4.58
C THR A 30 6.97 3.28 5.51
N ALA A 31 7.43 3.77 6.67
CA ALA A 31 6.57 4.35 7.72
C ALA A 31 5.42 3.42 8.18
N THR A 32 5.66 2.11 8.20
CA THR A 32 4.69 1.08 8.59
C THR A 32 5.05 0.39 9.92
N HIS A 33 5.84 1.05 10.78
CA HIS A 33 6.20 0.47 12.06
C HIS A 33 4.96 0.36 12.97
N PRO A 34 4.56 -0.84 13.46
CA PRO A 34 3.28 -1.04 14.16
C PRO A 34 3.10 -0.17 15.41
N VAL A 35 4.20 0.08 16.13
CA VAL A 35 4.21 0.95 17.33
C VAL A 35 4.50 2.42 16.98
N ALA A 36 5.61 2.70 16.28
CA ALA A 36 6.07 4.08 16.06
C ALA A 36 5.21 4.88 15.05
N ASN A 37 4.52 4.22 14.12
CA ASN A 37 3.64 4.86 13.14
C ASN A 37 2.14 4.63 13.45
N GLY A 38 1.83 3.97 14.57
CA GLY A 38 0.46 3.59 14.94
C GLY A 38 -0.15 2.53 14.01
N ALA A 39 -1.47 2.41 14.03
CA ALA A 39 -2.20 1.42 13.26
C ALA A 39 -2.04 1.59 11.73
N GLY A 40 -1.78 2.81 11.26
CA GLY A 40 -1.73 3.11 9.82
C GLY A 40 -3.11 3.10 9.18
N ALA A 41 -3.13 2.93 7.85
CA ALA A 41 -4.34 2.75 7.05
C ALA A 41 -4.32 1.36 6.41
N PRO A 42 -5.47 0.82 5.96
CA PRO A 42 -5.48 -0.41 5.19
C PRO A 42 -4.67 -0.23 3.89
N ILE A 43 -3.94 -1.27 3.53
CA ILE A 43 -3.01 -1.27 2.41
C ILE A 43 -3.62 -2.08 1.27
N TYR A 44 -3.60 -1.53 0.07
CA TYR A 44 -4.20 -2.11 -1.13
C TYR A 44 -3.16 -2.25 -2.23
N LEU A 45 -3.42 -3.15 -3.17
CA LEU A 45 -2.78 -3.12 -4.47
C LEU A 45 -3.18 -1.86 -5.23
N LEU A 46 -2.38 -1.51 -6.25
CA LEU A 46 -2.63 -0.35 -7.12
C LEU A 46 -3.96 -0.44 -7.89
N ASP A 47 -4.61 -1.61 -7.93
CA ASP A 47 -5.97 -1.78 -8.47
C ASP A 47 -7.06 -1.06 -7.65
N GLY A 48 -6.74 -0.59 -6.44
CA GLY A 48 -7.63 0.14 -5.55
C GLY A 48 -8.75 -0.68 -4.91
N SER A 49 -8.76 -2.00 -5.07
CA SER A 49 -9.83 -2.88 -4.58
C SER A 49 -9.32 -4.11 -3.82
N THR A 50 -8.13 -4.61 -4.14
CA THR A 50 -7.52 -5.76 -3.49
C THR A 50 -6.75 -5.30 -2.27
N LYS A 51 -7.29 -5.57 -1.09
CA LYS A 51 -6.66 -5.26 0.20
C LYS A 51 -5.60 -6.33 0.53
N ILE A 52 -4.39 -5.90 0.91
CA ILE A 52 -3.31 -6.80 1.30
C ILE A 52 -3.08 -6.87 2.82
N ALA A 53 -3.46 -5.81 3.54
CA ALA A 53 -3.38 -5.75 5.00
C ALA A 53 -4.36 -4.70 5.56
N ASP A 54 -4.92 -4.95 6.74
CA ASP A 54 -5.80 -4.02 7.46
C ASP A 54 -5.05 -2.88 8.16
N SER A 55 -3.78 -3.08 8.48
CA SER A 55 -2.99 -2.15 9.29
C SER A 55 -1.49 -2.39 9.13
N ASN A 56 -0.69 -1.47 9.68
CA ASN A 56 0.76 -1.63 9.84
C ASN A 56 1.12 -2.90 10.63
N ALA A 57 0.35 -3.23 11.68
CA ALA A 57 0.59 -4.43 12.47
C ALA A 57 0.29 -5.71 11.67
N ASP A 58 -0.76 -5.65 10.86
CA ASP A 58 -1.18 -6.77 10.01
C ASP A 58 -0.17 -7.06 8.90
N LEU A 59 0.35 -6.01 8.23
CA LEU A 59 1.41 -6.15 7.22
C LEU A 59 2.63 -6.95 7.72
N TRP A 60 3.00 -6.74 8.98
CA TRP A 60 4.17 -7.37 9.61
C TRP A 60 3.82 -8.54 10.56
N SER A 61 2.56 -9.01 10.53
CA SER A 61 2.09 -10.15 11.33
C SER A 61 2.61 -11.49 10.80
N GLY A 62 2.94 -11.51 9.51
CA GLY A 62 3.47 -12.65 8.80
C GLY A 62 2.54 -13.33 7.82
N THR A 63 1.32 -12.83 7.70
CA THR A 63 0.38 -13.19 6.65
C THR A 63 -0.16 -11.93 5.99
N LEU A 64 -0.48 -12.03 4.70
CA LEU A 64 -1.21 -11.02 3.94
C LEU A 64 -2.60 -11.54 3.60
N ASP A 65 -3.56 -10.64 3.44
CA ASP A 65 -4.92 -10.96 2.99
C ASP A 65 -4.95 -11.37 1.51
N ALA A 66 -4.02 -10.82 0.70
CA ALA A 66 -3.86 -11.10 -0.71
C ALA A 66 -2.38 -11.02 -1.11
N PRO A 67 -1.95 -11.73 -2.17
CA PRO A 67 -0.58 -11.63 -2.69
C PRO A 67 -0.26 -10.23 -3.23
N ILE A 68 1.02 -9.90 -3.33
CA ILE A 68 1.50 -8.68 -3.98
C ILE A 68 1.97 -9.04 -5.39
N ASP A 69 1.01 -9.17 -6.31
CA ASP A 69 1.21 -9.70 -7.67
C ASP A 69 0.69 -8.76 -8.77
N LEU A 70 0.95 -7.46 -8.60
CA LEU A 70 0.58 -6.40 -9.53
C LEU A 70 1.80 -5.53 -9.87
N TYR A 71 2.04 -5.32 -11.17
CA TYR A 71 3.09 -4.42 -11.66
C TYR A 71 2.72 -2.95 -11.45
N GLU A 72 3.72 -2.07 -11.52
CA GLU A 72 3.54 -0.62 -11.37
C GLU A 72 2.72 0.02 -12.50
N ASP A 73 2.50 -0.69 -13.60
CA ASP A 73 1.67 -0.29 -14.73
C ASP A 73 0.22 -0.81 -14.63
N GLY A 74 -0.11 -1.54 -13.57
CA GLY A 74 -1.43 -2.13 -13.34
C GLY A 74 -1.63 -3.52 -13.97
N THR A 75 -0.60 -4.11 -14.56
CA THR A 75 -0.69 -5.48 -15.12
C THR A 75 -0.69 -6.53 -14.00
N SER A 76 -1.69 -7.42 -14.00
CA SER A 76 -1.83 -8.55 -13.04
C SER A 76 -2.58 -9.74 -13.68
N PRO A 77 -2.38 -10.98 -13.19
CA PRO A 77 -1.37 -11.36 -12.20
C PRO A 77 0.02 -11.45 -12.84
N ILE A 78 1.05 -11.27 -12.02
CA ILE A 78 2.43 -11.50 -12.42
C ILE A 78 2.60 -12.98 -12.78
N SER A 79 2.61 -13.30 -14.08
CA SER A 79 2.45 -14.67 -14.61
C SER A 79 3.59 -15.64 -14.29
N ALA A 80 4.76 -15.13 -13.89
CA ALA A 80 5.98 -15.92 -13.68
C ALA A 80 6.39 -16.11 -12.21
N PHE A 81 5.57 -15.67 -11.25
CA PHE A 81 5.89 -15.70 -9.81
C PHE A 81 7.29 -15.13 -9.51
N LEU A 82 7.36 -13.81 -9.49
CA LEU A 82 8.63 -13.11 -9.40
C LEU A 82 9.27 -13.28 -8.03
N THR A 83 10.58 -13.53 -8.06
CA THR A 83 11.43 -13.33 -6.88
C THR A 83 11.69 -11.83 -6.75
N VAL A 84 11.65 -11.35 -5.52
CA VAL A 84 11.74 -9.92 -5.20
C VAL A 84 12.71 -9.70 -4.07
N TRP A 85 13.62 -8.75 -4.22
CA TRP A 85 14.56 -8.41 -3.17
C TRP A 85 13.84 -7.79 -1.97
N THR A 86 14.21 -8.20 -0.77
CA THR A 86 13.64 -7.65 0.46
C THR A 86 14.70 -7.39 1.52
N GLY A 87 15.68 -8.28 1.69
CA GLY A 87 16.63 -8.21 2.78
C GLY A 87 15.99 -8.18 4.18
N THR A 88 14.73 -8.63 4.29
CA THR A 88 13.83 -8.32 5.40
C THR A 88 13.23 -9.61 5.96
N ILE A 89 13.10 -9.69 7.28
CA ILE A 89 12.33 -10.76 7.94
C ILE A 89 10.88 -10.35 8.12
N GLN A 90 10.05 -11.34 8.43
CA GLN A 90 8.59 -11.25 8.54
C GLN A 90 8.07 -10.09 9.40
N THR A 91 8.84 -9.63 10.40
CA THR A 91 8.49 -8.52 11.30
C THR A 91 8.91 -7.14 10.78
N GLY A 92 9.32 -7.04 9.52
CA GLY A 92 9.78 -5.81 8.87
C GLY A 92 11.16 -5.32 9.32
N LEU A 93 11.95 -6.20 9.93
CA LEU A 93 13.32 -5.93 10.38
C LEU A 93 14.35 -6.43 9.37
N SER A 94 15.52 -5.80 9.35
CA SER A 94 16.69 -6.36 8.69
C SER A 94 17.15 -7.64 9.39
N PHE A 95 17.88 -8.49 8.67
CA PHE A 95 18.57 -9.63 9.26
C PHE A 95 20.07 -9.49 9.04
N PRO A 96 20.89 -9.69 10.10
CA PRO A 96 22.34 -9.74 9.95
C PRO A 96 22.76 -10.70 8.82
N ASP A 97 23.62 -10.24 7.94
CA ASP A 97 24.20 -10.97 6.81
C ASP A 97 23.20 -11.44 5.74
N ARG A 98 21.97 -10.91 5.75
CA ARG A 98 20.94 -11.20 4.72
C ARG A 98 20.17 -9.95 4.27
N ARG A 99 20.66 -8.76 4.59
CA ARG A 99 20.08 -7.46 4.20
C ARG A 99 20.57 -7.02 2.82
N LEU A 100 19.93 -6.02 2.22
CA LEU A 100 20.45 -5.43 0.98
C LEU A 100 21.72 -4.62 1.27
N GLY A 101 22.68 -4.67 0.34
CA GLY A 101 24.00 -4.07 0.51
C GLY A 101 25.05 -5.01 1.13
N GLU A 102 24.69 -6.26 1.42
CA GLU A 102 25.65 -7.30 1.79
C GLU A 102 26.62 -7.64 0.64
N THR A 103 27.58 -8.53 0.90
CA THR A 103 28.57 -8.92 -0.11
C THR A 103 28.24 -10.23 -0.83
N ALA A 104 27.50 -11.14 -0.19
CA ALA A 104 27.24 -12.47 -0.73
C ALA A 104 25.77 -12.69 -1.12
N ILE A 105 24.88 -12.55 -0.14
CA ILE A 105 23.50 -13.02 -0.25
C ILE A 105 22.53 -12.15 0.53
N ALA A 106 21.29 -12.07 0.06
CA ALA A 106 20.20 -11.38 0.75
C ALA A 106 18.91 -12.18 0.71
N TYR A 107 17.99 -11.85 1.61
CA TYR A 107 16.64 -12.40 1.56
C TYR A 107 15.85 -11.84 0.38
N ALA A 108 15.06 -12.73 -0.23
CA ALA A 108 14.09 -12.40 -1.24
C ALA A 108 12.74 -13.03 -0.91
N GLY A 109 11.69 -12.34 -1.35
CA GLY A 109 10.31 -12.77 -1.28
C GLY A 109 9.81 -13.36 -2.59
N ARG A 110 8.52 -13.64 -2.64
CA ARG A 110 7.81 -14.13 -3.83
C ARG A 110 6.44 -13.49 -3.96
N THR A 111 6.10 -13.03 -5.17
CA THR A 111 4.86 -12.28 -5.44
C THR A 111 3.58 -13.08 -5.25
N ASP A 112 3.62 -14.41 -5.37
CA ASP A 112 2.48 -15.32 -5.26
C ASP A 112 2.16 -15.78 -3.83
N GLN A 113 2.96 -15.36 -2.85
CA GLN A 113 2.85 -15.83 -1.48
C GLN A 113 2.06 -14.83 -0.63
N THR A 114 1.24 -15.36 0.28
CA THR A 114 0.54 -14.58 1.32
C THR A 114 1.11 -14.83 2.71
N GLY A 115 1.61 -16.03 2.99
CA GLY A 115 2.38 -16.31 4.20
C GLY A 115 3.77 -15.64 4.17
N GLY A 116 4.61 -15.88 5.19
CA GLY A 116 5.93 -15.23 5.32
C GLY A 116 6.89 -15.37 4.13
N GLY A 117 6.59 -16.25 3.17
CA GLY A 117 7.28 -16.32 1.88
C GLY A 117 7.15 -15.05 1.03
N TRP A 118 6.13 -14.22 1.23
CA TRP A 118 5.98 -12.97 0.48
C TRP A 118 7.20 -12.05 0.67
N ILE A 119 7.78 -12.03 1.88
CA ILE A 119 8.96 -11.22 2.22
C ILE A 119 10.24 -12.06 2.33
N ARG A 120 10.15 -13.34 2.74
CA ARG A 120 11.30 -14.18 3.03
C ARG A 120 11.07 -15.63 2.56
N ASN A 121 11.09 -15.84 1.25
CA ASN A 121 10.99 -17.16 0.63
C ASN A 121 12.36 -17.82 0.43
N SER A 122 13.35 -17.06 0.00
CA SER A 122 14.64 -17.58 -0.46
C SER A 122 15.80 -16.67 -0.08
N VAL A 123 17.01 -17.21 -0.22
CA VAL A 123 18.26 -16.48 -0.05
C VAL A 123 18.97 -16.53 -1.39
N ASN A 124 19.25 -15.37 -1.97
CA ASN A 124 19.76 -15.27 -3.33
C ASN A 124 21.08 -14.52 -3.35
N ALA A 125 21.92 -14.81 -4.35
CA ALA A 125 23.18 -14.12 -4.57
C ALA A 125 22.93 -12.70 -5.09
N LEU A 126 23.65 -11.71 -4.56
CA LEU A 126 23.45 -10.30 -4.90
C LEU A 126 23.82 -9.93 -6.33
N GLY A 127 24.47 -10.82 -7.08
CA GLY A 127 24.70 -10.67 -8.52
C GLY A 127 23.47 -10.98 -9.39
N GLN A 128 22.34 -11.37 -8.80
CA GLN A 128 21.10 -11.63 -9.52
C GLN A 128 20.20 -10.39 -9.59
N GLU A 129 19.59 -10.19 -10.75
CA GLU A 129 18.58 -9.15 -10.96
C GLU A 129 17.22 -9.65 -10.48
N HIS A 130 16.66 -8.98 -9.47
CA HIS A 130 15.30 -9.19 -8.99
C HIS A 130 14.61 -7.86 -8.76
N SER A 131 13.27 -7.85 -8.87
CA SER A 131 12.46 -6.66 -8.64
C SER A 131 12.39 -6.29 -7.16
N LEU A 132 11.87 -5.10 -6.85
CA LEU A 132 11.55 -4.66 -5.49
C LEU A 132 10.05 -4.43 -5.38
N TYR A 133 9.48 -4.71 -4.21
CA TYR A 133 8.18 -4.15 -3.87
C TYR A 133 8.29 -2.66 -3.59
N ALA A 134 7.22 -1.95 -3.90
CA ALA A 134 7.07 -0.55 -3.54
C ALA A 134 5.74 -0.32 -2.83
N ILE A 135 5.73 0.58 -1.85
CA ILE A 135 4.54 1.05 -1.16
C ILE A 135 4.50 2.57 -1.20
N SER A 136 3.31 3.12 -1.45
CA SER A 136 3.08 4.55 -1.44
C SER A 136 2.95 5.09 -0.01
N GLY A 137 3.15 6.40 0.15
CA GLY A 137 2.57 7.10 1.30
C GLY A 137 1.03 7.06 1.27
N ILE A 138 0.40 7.29 2.42
CA ILE A 138 -1.06 7.23 2.59
C ILE A 138 -1.76 8.14 1.58
N LEU A 139 -2.67 7.57 0.80
CA LEU A 139 -3.53 8.30 -0.13
C LEU A 139 -4.80 8.76 0.58
N THR A 140 -5.04 10.07 0.62
CA THR A 140 -6.25 10.65 1.19
C THR A 140 -7.15 11.17 0.08
N VAL A 141 -8.41 10.75 0.07
CA VAL A 141 -9.42 11.38 -0.78
C VAL A 141 -9.89 12.65 -0.07
N THR A 142 -9.63 13.81 -0.66
CA THR A 142 -10.25 15.06 -0.19
C THR A 142 -11.75 14.94 -0.40
N ALA A 143 -12.54 14.99 0.69
CA ALA A 143 -13.98 14.99 0.58
C ALA A 143 -14.41 16.13 -0.34
N ILE A 144 -15.07 15.78 -1.45
CA ILE A 144 -15.77 16.77 -2.27
C ILE A 144 -16.86 17.33 -1.35
N PRO A 145 -16.98 18.67 -1.18
CA PRO A 145 -18.09 19.25 -0.43
C PRO A 145 -19.38 18.60 -0.95
N GLU A 146 -20.21 18.09 -0.04
CA GLU A 146 -21.46 17.43 -0.42
C GLU A 146 -22.15 18.28 -1.49
N PRO A 147 -22.58 17.69 -2.64
CA PRO A 147 -23.34 18.44 -3.61
C PRO A 147 -24.49 19.11 -2.87
N GLY A 148 -24.72 20.41 -3.09
CA GLY A 148 -25.73 21.21 -2.40
C GLY A 148 -27.19 20.72 -2.52
N ILE A 149 -27.41 19.48 -2.98
CA ILE A 149 -28.67 18.74 -3.01
C ILE A 149 -29.36 18.74 -1.65
N LEU A 150 -28.64 18.63 -0.52
CA LEU A 150 -29.23 18.78 0.82
C LEU A 150 -29.80 20.20 1.04
N ALA A 151 -29.08 21.23 0.60
CA ALA A 151 -29.57 22.61 0.67
C ALA A 151 -30.77 22.85 -0.26
N VAL A 152 -30.73 22.32 -1.50
CA VAL A 152 -31.84 22.43 -2.47
C VAL A 152 -33.07 21.66 -1.99
N PHE A 153 -32.90 20.49 -1.37
CA PHE A 153 -34.00 19.71 -0.79
C PHE A 153 -34.68 20.45 0.36
N CYS A 154 -33.90 21.05 1.27
CA CYS A 154 -34.44 21.86 2.36
C CYS A 154 -35.18 23.13 1.88
N VAL A 155 -34.66 23.80 0.84
CA VAL A 155 -35.35 24.96 0.23
C VAL A 155 -36.61 24.53 -0.54
N GLY A 156 -36.58 23.39 -1.23
CA GLY A 156 -37.74 22.83 -1.93
C GLY A 156 -38.89 22.47 -1.00
N LEU A 157 -38.58 21.84 0.14
CA LEU A 157 -39.58 21.48 1.16
C LEU A 157 -40.19 22.72 1.83
N THR A 158 -39.39 23.73 2.17
CA THR A 158 -39.89 24.99 2.74
C THR A 158 -40.77 25.77 1.76
N GLY A 159 -40.39 25.82 0.47
CA GLY A 159 -41.21 26.41 -0.59
C GLY A 159 -42.58 25.76 -0.75
N LEU A 160 -42.65 24.42 -0.71
CA LEU A 160 -43.92 23.67 -0.79
C LEU A 160 -44.85 23.91 0.41
N ILE A 161 -44.30 24.03 1.62
CA ILE A 161 -45.08 24.31 2.84
C ILE A 161 -45.69 25.71 2.79
N VAL A 162 -44.93 26.71 2.33
CA VAL A 162 -45.41 28.10 2.19
C VAL A 162 -46.53 28.20 1.14
N VAL A 163 -46.40 27.52 0.01
CA VAL A 163 -47.43 27.51 -1.05
C VAL A 163 -48.72 26.84 -0.58
N ARG A 164 -48.64 25.75 0.19
CA ARG A 164 -49.84 25.08 0.73
C ARG A 164 -50.60 25.97 1.73
N ARG A 165 -49.90 26.75 2.55
CA ARG A 165 -50.54 27.66 3.52
C ARG A 165 -51.27 28.83 2.88
N LYS A 166 -50.81 29.33 1.72
CA LYS A 166 -51.47 30.43 0.99
C LYS A 166 -52.76 30.03 0.25
N ARG A 167 -53.02 28.73 0.04
CA ARG A 167 -54.24 28.25 -0.63
C ARG A 167 -55.39 27.90 0.34
N ALA A 168 -55.15 27.94 1.65
CA ALA A 168 -56.11 27.55 2.68
C ALA A 168 -56.72 28.75 3.45
N ALA A 169 -56.45 29.98 3.00
CA ALA A 169 -57.04 31.22 3.49
C ALA A 169 -57.80 31.90 2.35
#